data_AF-A0A940FR48-F1
#
_entry.id   AF-A0A940FR48-F1
#
_cell.length_a   1.000
_cell.length_b   1.000
_cell.length_c   1.000
_cell.angle_alpha   90.00
_cell.angle_beta   90.00
_cell.angle_gamma   90.00
#
_symmetry.space_group_name_H-M   'P 1'
#
loop_
_entity.id
_entity.type
_entity.pdbx_description
1 polymer ?
#
loop_
_entity_poly.entity_id
_entity_poly.type
_entity_poly.pdbx_seq_one_letter_code
_entity_poly.pdbx_strand_id
1 'polypeptide(L)'
;MILFLYPMTLSAQESLSGIWRVQEIKSFKGPQYSNGVPVMIKIEQTDNTLTCEATDLMGDHDSIYTQCLQIGKEKVNQSTTATGKKKTIVFYWDNEKKLWVRESVIYDKNDPGKIERQIKEEIGSDGKILSIFKNSELQDGKNDDQDYTMSGTYEKLTPEQLTQESARGKGIAFTKGLNWEQIKAKAKKENKYIFVDCYATWCGPCKVMDRNVFELNMVGTAMKNKFIAVKVQLDSTKNDTRDVKLLYPTARQLEKTYAVEALPTFLFFAPDGRALHKAVGQQKPGDFIKLIEIATSKPDDQLYTLVSKAKNKQISYNEYPALARRLREEFDEKELSREVLKQYKEEYLDKLSEEQLIQKDPWIFINSNPWLIKPGDPFFKICYTNPKLADQLVDYKAGGWAELQVREAVIREYLQPAITQVEREGKEPDWSGFENKLAQEFNSTLATTCVLDSRVDLYKKQERWSEYFKILPTQLARHDHQKMADVMRLNTSAWCVFVHSDDTALMNQAVGWVNIAIGRVAGNLIAEDLIKDTKAWLLYKLGRQEEAIDLMRAMANRFPEGHFNRISVEEYISIMEKREPFWIQFAEQGR
;
A
#
# COMPACT_ATOMS: atom_id res chain seq x y z
N MET A 1 27.06 -15.40 70.96
CA MET A 1 27.38 -15.86 69.60
C MET A 1 26.84 -14.83 68.62
N ILE A 2 27.67 -14.42 67.68
CA ILE A 2 27.55 -13.23 66.81
C ILE A 2 26.43 -13.41 65.77
N LEU A 3 25.84 -12.28 65.34
CA LEU A 3 24.85 -12.11 64.27
C LEU A 3 25.09 -12.99 63.03
N PHE A 4 23.99 -13.50 62.45
CA PHE A 4 23.71 -13.35 61.02
C PHE A 4 22.18 -13.22 60.83
N LEU A 5 21.69 -11.98 60.91
CA LEU A 5 20.47 -11.60 60.20
C LEU A 5 20.88 -11.55 58.73
N TYR A 6 20.46 -12.52 57.93
CA TYR A 6 20.45 -12.34 56.48
C TYR A 6 19.33 -11.34 56.16
N PRO A 7 19.62 -10.12 55.68
CA PRO A 7 18.62 -9.40 54.94
C PRO A 7 18.33 -10.26 53.71
N MET A 8 17.11 -10.78 53.56
CA MET A 8 16.66 -11.14 52.22
C MET A 8 16.71 -9.83 51.43
N THR A 9 17.73 -9.71 50.60
CA THR A 9 17.77 -8.72 49.55
C THR A 9 16.55 -8.97 48.69
N LEU A 10 15.52 -8.13 48.83
CA LEU A 10 14.52 -7.96 47.78
C LEU A 10 15.33 -7.76 46.50
N SER A 11 15.30 -8.75 45.61
CA SER A 11 15.69 -8.55 44.21
C SER A 11 15.07 -7.24 43.75
N ALA A 12 15.86 -6.37 43.10
CA ALA A 12 15.41 -5.08 42.59
C ALA A 12 14.17 -5.30 41.71
N GLN A 13 13.00 -5.15 42.31
CA GLN A 13 11.71 -5.35 41.69
C GLN A 13 11.59 -4.27 40.62
N GLU A 14 11.24 -4.64 39.38
CA GLU A 14 11.04 -3.65 38.33
C GLU A 14 10.03 -2.60 38.82
N SER A 15 10.43 -1.33 38.77
CA SER A 15 9.62 -0.24 39.30
C SER A 15 8.34 -0.08 38.47
N LEU A 16 7.20 -0.09 39.16
CA LEU A 16 5.90 0.20 38.55
C LEU A 16 5.73 1.70 38.23
N SER A 17 6.66 2.55 38.68
CA SER A 17 6.62 4.00 38.46
C SER A 17 6.51 4.33 36.98
N GLY A 18 5.48 5.08 36.60
CA GLY A 18 5.20 5.47 35.22
C GLY A 18 3.72 5.73 34.97
N ILE A 19 3.41 6.11 33.73
CA ILE A 19 2.02 6.27 33.28
C ILE A 19 1.65 5.07 32.41
N TRP A 20 0.50 4.50 32.71
CA TRP A 20 -0.03 3.28 32.13
C TRP A 20 -1.33 3.57 31.41
N ARG A 21 -1.49 3.02 30.20
CA ARG A 21 -2.68 3.20 29.35
C ARG A 21 -3.38 1.87 29.13
N VAL A 22 -4.71 1.85 29.17
CA VAL A 22 -5.48 0.64 28.83
C VAL A 22 -5.19 0.22 27.38
N GLN A 23 -4.79 -1.04 27.18
CA GLN A 23 -4.45 -1.61 25.87
C GLN A 23 -5.61 -2.46 25.33
N GLU A 24 -6.18 -3.32 26.17
CA GLU A 24 -7.28 -4.23 25.80
C GLU A 24 -8.17 -4.53 27.02
N ILE A 25 -9.48 -4.71 26.79
CA ILE A 25 -10.43 -5.23 27.77
C ILE A 25 -10.84 -6.64 27.33
N LYS A 26 -10.52 -7.67 28.13
CA LYS A 26 -10.65 -9.09 27.77
C LYS A 26 -12.00 -9.71 28.15
N SER A 27 -12.65 -9.26 29.21
CA SER A 27 -13.98 -9.78 29.59
C SER A 27 -14.79 -8.78 30.41
N PHE A 28 -16.11 -8.80 30.22
CA PHE A 28 -17.09 -8.02 30.96
C PHE A 28 -18.33 -8.90 31.25
N LYS A 29 -18.69 -9.07 32.53
CA LYS A 29 -19.94 -9.73 32.96
C LYS A 29 -20.62 -8.87 34.03
N GLY A 30 -21.91 -8.57 33.85
CA GLY A 30 -22.75 -7.84 34.82
C GLY A 30 -23.69 -6.82 34.14
N PRO A 31 -24.89 -6.54 34.68
CA PRO A 31 -25.79 -5.53 34.15
C PRO A 31 -25.39 -4.15 34.66
N GLN A 32 -25.02 -3.26 33.73
CA GLN A 32 -24.70 -1.83 33.92
C GLN A 32 -23.38 -1.54 34.68
N TYR A 33 -22.37 -1.05 33.94
CA TYR A 33 -21.36 -0.02 34.31
C TYR A 33 -20.12 -0.20 33.42
N SER A 34 -20.11 0.44 32.25
CA SER A 34 -18.90 0.68 31.43
C SER A 34 -18.06 1.87 31.92
N ASN A 35 -18.46 2.50 33.04
CA ASN A 35 -18.13 3.90 33.34
C ASN A 35 -17.08 4.09 34.44
N GLY A 36 -16.41 3.01 34.89
CA GLY A 36 -15.45 3.06 36.00
C GLY A 36 -14.02 2.63 35.65
N VAL A 37 -13.70 2.40 34.38
CA VAL A 37 -12.38 1.92 33.96
C VAL A 37 -11.43 3.11 33.79
N PRO A 38 -10.31 3.17 34.53
CA PRO A 38 -9.30 4.17 34.27
C PRO A 38 -8.69 3.97 32.87
N VAL A 39 -8.76 4.97 32.01
CA VAL A 39 -8.06 4.97 30.71
C VAL A 39 -6.56 5.09 30.93
N MET A 40 -6.20 5.83 31.98
CA MET A 40 -4.83 6.15 32.37
C MET A 40 -4.65 5.95 33.87
N ILE A 41 -3.49 5.39 34.24
CA ILE A 41 -3.06 5.24 35.64
C ILE A 41 -1.63 5.75 35.75
N LYS A 42 -1.39 6.74 36.61
CA LYS A 42 -0.05 7.18 36.99
C LYS A 42 0.31 6.54 38.33
N ILE A 43 1.44 5.85 38.36
CA ILE A 43 1.98 5.18 39.54
C ILE A 43 3.29 5.86 39.92
N GLU A 44 3.43 6.20 41.20
CA GLU A 44 4.69 6.65 41.80
C GLU A 44 5.05 5.70 42.95
N GLN A 45 6.14 4.94 42.76
CA GLN A 45 6.64 3.99 43.74
C GLN A 45 7.93 4.50 44.39
N THR A 46 7.96 4.51 45.72
CA THR A 46 9.17 4.67 46.55
C THR A 46 9.48 3.34 47.26
N ASP A 47 10.56 3.29 48.02
CA ASP A 47 10.93 2.11 48.84
C ASP A 47 9.81 1.68 49.81
N ASN A 48 8.96 2.63 50.24
CA ASN A 48 7.97 2.41 51.29
C ASN A 48 6.53 2.79 50.90
N THR A 49 6.31 3.42 49.73
CA THR A 49 4.98 3.92 49.34
C THR A 49 4.67 3.69 47.86
N LEU A 50 3.40 3.47 47.54
CA LEU A 50 2.86 3.43 46.18
C LEU A 50 1.70 4.43 46.08
N THR A 51 1.85 5.45 45.25
CA THR A 51 0.78 6.41 44.94
C THR A 51 0.18 6.07 43.58
N CYS A 52 -1.14 5.92 43.52
CA CYS A 52 -1.87 5.74 42.27
C CYS A 52 -2.80 6.93 42.02
N GLU A 53 -2.73 7.47 40.81
CA GLU A 53 -3.64 8.47 40.26
C GLU A 53 -4.31 7.87 39.02
N ALA A 54 -5.64 7.90 38.95
CA ALA A 54 -6.41 7.28 37.87
C ALA A 54 -7.32 8.31 37.18
N THR A 55 -7.55 8.16 35.88
CA THR A 55 -8.44 9.03 35.06
C THR A 55 -9.47 8.18 34.30
N ASP A 56 -10.76 8.50 34.43
CA ASP A 56 -11.89 7.74 33.87
C ASP A 56 -12.41 8.29 32.51
N LEU A 57 -13.40 7.59 31.93
CA LEU A 57 -13.90 7.79 30.55
C LEU A 57 -15.00 8.84 30.38
N MET A 58 -15.48 9.52 31.42
CA MET A 58 -16.61 10.46 31.29
C MET A 58 -16.15 11.91 31.25
N GLY A 59 -16.44 12.56 30.12
CA GLY A 59 -16.32 14.00 29.93
C GLY A 59 -17.20 14.76 30.91
N ASP A 60 -16.60 15.23 31.98
CA ASP A 60 -16.62 16.61 32.46
C ASP A 60 -15.57 16.66 33.59
N HIS A 61 -14.44 17.32 33.32
CA HIS A 61 -13.43 17.83 34.25
C HIS A 61 -13.17 17.07 35.59
N ASP A 62 -11.94 16.55 35.73
CA ASP A 62 -11.19 16.44 37.01
C ASP A 62 -11.49 15.31 38.02
N SER A 63 -11.96 14.14 37.62
CA SER A 63 -12.01 12.98 38.54
C SER A 63 -10.64 12.27 38.68
N ILE A 64 -9.62 12.96 39.19
CA ILE A 64 -8.38 12.32 39.66
C ILE A 64 -8.59 11.88 41.10
N TYR A 65 -8.66 10.57 41.33
CA TYR A 65 -8.60 10.03 42.69
C TYR A 65 -7.17 9.60 42.99
N THR A 66 -6.51 10.31 43.90
CA THR A 66 -5.16 9.99 44.39
C THR A 66 -5.25 9.13 45.64
N GLN A 67 -4.53 8.01 45.67
CA GLN A 67 -4.42 7.16 46.85
C GLN A 67 -2.97 6.77 47.12
N CYS A 68 -2.50 7.03 48.34
CA CYS A 68 -1.19 6.60 48.83
C CYS A 68 -1.33 5.31 49.64
N LEU A 69 -0.50 4.32 49.33
CA LEU A 69 -0.46 2.99 49.96
C LEU A 69 0.94 2.75 50.53
N GLN A 70 1.04 2.09 51.69
CA GLN A 70 2.33 1.74 52.31
C GLN A 70 2.75 0.32 51.90
N ILE A 71 3.99 0.15 51.45
CA ILE A 71 4.52 -1.10 50.89
C ILE A 71 5.23 -1.93 51.99
N GLY A 72 5.06 -3.27 51.98
CA GLY A 72 5.97 -4.20 52.68
C GLY A 72 5.61 -4.61 54.12
N LYS A 73 4.40 -4.29 54.62
CA LYS A 73 3.88 -4.82 55.89
C LYS A 73 2.37 -5.06 55.76
N GLU A 74 1.82 -6.09 56.40
CA GLU A 74 0.37 -6.30 56.57
C GLU A 74 -0.24 -5.17 57.42
N LYS A 75 -0.38 -3.98 56.84
CA LYS A 75 -0.99 -2.83 57.49
C LYS A 75 -2.26 -2.47 56.76
N VAL A 76 -3.37 -2.55 57.49
CA VAL A 76 -4.69 -2.14 57.04
C VAL A 76 -4.79 -0.62 57.08
N ASN A 77 -4.86 0.03 55.91
CA ASN A 77 -5.14 1.45 55.83
C ASN A 77 -6.63 1.69 56.04
N GLN A 78 -6.99 2.57 56.97
CA GLN A 78 -8.38 2.95 57.23
C GLN A 78 -8.67 4.32 56.67
N SER A 79 -9.77 4.45 55.96
CA SER A 79 -10.28 5.73 55.45
C SER A 79 -11.80 5.76 55.50
N THR A 80 -12.37 6.91 55.15
CA THR A 80 -13.82 7.10 55.06
C THR A 80 -14.17 7.41 53.62
N THR A 81 -15.19 6.77 53.07
CA THR A 81 -15.73 7.12 51.74
C THR A 81 -16.36 8.52 51.78
N ALA A 82 -16.58 9.14 50.62
CA ALA A 82 -17.27 10.45 50.53
C ALA A 82 -18.67 10.46 51.18
N THR A 83 -19.31 9.30 51.34
CA THR A 83 -20.63 9.15 51.98
C THR A 83 -20.57 8.91 53.50
N GLY A 84 -19.37 8.88 54.08
CA GLY A 84 -19.15 8.69 55.52
C GLY A 84 -18.95 7.23 55.95
N LYS A 85 -18.91 6.26 55.02
CA LYS A 85 -18.72 4.83 55.35
C LYS A 85 -17.27 4.51 55.68
N LYS A 86 -17.04 3.65 56.68
CA LYS A 86 -15.71 3.11 56.98
C LYS A 86 -15.22 2.27 55.79
N LYS A 87 -13.96 2.46 55.41
CA LYS A 87 -13.27 1.71 54.37
C LYS A 87 -11.93 1.22 54.91
N THR A 88 -11.63 -0.06 54.74
CA THR A 88 -10.30 -0.65 54.97
C THR A 88 -9.68 -1.00 53.63
N ILE A 89 -8.38 -0.82 53.52
CA ILE A 89 -7.62 -1.16 52.31
C ILE A 89 -6.35 -1.89 52.74
N VAL A 90 -6.18 -3.09 52.18
CA VAL A 90 -4.99 -3.93 52.38
C VAL A 90 -4.26 -4.00 51.05
N PHE A 91 -2.95 -3.82 51.10
CA PHE A 91 -2.09 -3.93 49.94
C PHE A 91 -0.93 -4.88 50.28
N TYR A 92 -0.73 -5.91 49.46
CA TYR A 92 0.31 -6.91 49.71
C TYR A 92 0.85 -7.47 48.39
N TRP A 93 2.08 -7.99 48.45
CA TRP A 93 2.69 -8.69 47.32
C TRP A 93 2.38 -10.19 47.42
N ASP A 94 1.80 -10.74 46.37
CA ASP A 94 1.61 -12.17 46.20
C ASP A 94 2.89 -12.76 45.57
N ASN A 95 3.71 -13.40 46.41
CA ASN A 95 4.98 -14.00 46.01
C ASN A 95 4.81 -15.13 44.99
N GLU A 96 3.69 -15.87 45.03
CA GLU A 96 3.45 -17.01 44.14
C GLU A 96 3.05 -16.53 42.75
N LYS A 97 2.13 -15.56 42.70
CA LYS A 97 1.64 -15.00 41.44
C LYS A 97 2.54 -13.89 40.86
N LYS A 98 3.55 -13.44 41.62
CA LYS A 98 4.43 -12.31 41.28
C LYS A 98 3.64 -11.05 40.90
N LEU A 99 2.64 -10.72 41.72
CA LEU A 99 1.79 -9.54 41.51
C LEU A 99 1.46 -8.85 42.83
N TRP A 100 1.12 -7.58 42.75
CA TRP A 100 0.53 -6.85 43.86
C TRP A 100 -0.96 -7.09 43.94
N VAL A 101 -1.49 -7.24 45.15
CA VAL A 101 -2.92 -7.35 45.42
C VAL A 101 -3.35 -6.13 46.23
N ARG A 102 -4.39 -5.44 45.75
CA ARG A 102 -5.16 -4.47 46.53
C ARG A 102 -6.51 -5.07 46.88
N GLU A 103 -6.85 -5.01 48.16
CA GLU A 103 -8.16 -5.40 48.66
C GLU A 103 -8.79 -4.21 49.40
N SER A 104 -9.99 -3.80 49.00
CA SER A 104 -10.76 -2.73 49.64
C SER A 104 -12.05 -3.30 50.21
N VAL A 105 -12.30 -3.09 51.50
CA VAL A 105 -13.55 -3.47 52.17
C VAL A 105 -14.25 -2.22 52.64
N ILE A 106 -15.51 -2.04 52.26
CA ILE A 106 -16.38 -0.96 52.70
C ILE A 106 -17.42 -1.57 53.64
N TYR A 107 -17.58 -0.96 54.81
CA TYR A 107 -18.53 -1.39 55.83
C TYR A 107 -19.82 -0.60 55.74
N ASP A 108 -20.91 -1.22 56.18
CA ASP A 108 -22.21 -0.57 56.28
C ASP A 108 -22.11 0.66 57.20
N LYS A 109 -22.79 1.75 56.82
CA LYS A 109 -22.74 3.02 57.57
C LYS A 109 -23.37 2.89 58.96
N ASN A 110 -24.39 2.07 59.08
CA ASN A 110 -25.23 1.91 60.28
C ASN A 110 -24.84 0.66 61.09
N ASP A 111 -24.11 -0.28 60.50
CA ASP A 111 -23.51 -1.43 61.17
C ASP A 111 -22.00 -1.57 60.83
N PRO A 112 -21.09 -0.98 61.62
CA PRO A 112 -19.66 -0.96 61.34
C PRO A 112 -18.96 -2.33 61.33
N GLY A 113 -19.65 -3.39 61.75
CA GLY A 113 -19.17 -4.77 61.68
C GLY A 113 -19.56 -5.50 60.39
N LYS A 114 -20.56 -4.98 59.65
CA LYS A 114 -21.08 -5.59 58.43
C LYS A 114 -20.33 -5.10 57.19
N ILE A 115 -19.82 -6.04 56.39
CA ILE A 115 -19.20 -5.73 55.10
C ILE A 115 -20.33 -5.43 54.10
N GLU A 116 -20.28 -4.25 53.49
CA GLU A 116 -21.21 -3.85 52.43
C GLU A 116 -20.63 -4.14 51.04
N ARG A 117 -19.31 -3.97 50.87
CA ARG A 117 -18.65 -4.15 49.57
C ARG A 117 -17.20 -4.56 49.74
N GLN A 118 -16.74 -5.53 48.95
CA GLN A 118 -15.34 -5.91 48.86
C GLN A 118 -14.85 -5.85 47.42
N ILE A 119 -13.68 -5.26 47.20
CA ILE A 119 -13.06 -5.08 45.88
C ILE A 119 -11.64 -5.63 45.93
N LYS A 120 -11.29 -6.51 45.00
CA LYS A 120 -9.93 -7.05 44.85
C LYS A 120 -9.37 -6.73 43.47
N GLU A 121 -8.15 -6.22 43.44
CA GLU A 121 -7.40 -5.85 42.23
C GLU A 121 -6.02 -6.51 42.26
N GLU A 122 -5.61 -7.09 41.13
CA GLU A 122 -4.31 -7.76 40.97
C GLU A 122 -3.45 -7.05 39.91
N ILE A 123 -2.19 -6.75 40.23
CA ILE A 123 -1.27 -5.90 39.47
C ILE A 123 0.08 -6.61 39.24
N GLY A 124 0.30 -7.21 38.07
CA GLY A 124 1.56 -7.86 37.68
C GLY A 124 2.70 -6.90 37.29
N SER A 125 3.96 -7.35 37.46
CA SER A 125 5.17 -6.58 37.11
C SER A 125 5.54 -6.62 35.63
N ASP A 126 4.97 -7.53 34.84
CA ASP A 126 5.28 -7.75 33.41
C ASP A 126 4.49 -6.84 32.45
N GLY A 127 3.82 -5.82 32.99
CA GLY A 127 2.93 -4.96 32.22
C GLY A 127 1.62 -5.64 31.78
N LYS A 128 1.19 -6.70 32.47
CA LYS A 128 -0.19 -7.22 32.34
C LYS A 128 -0.91 -7.01 33.67
N ILE A 129 -1.81 -6.04 33.70
CA ILE A 129 -2.55 -5.71 34.90
C ILE A 129 -4.03 -5.53 34.57
N LEU A 130 -4.86 -6.45 35.04
CA LEU A 130 -6.05 -6.26 35.90
C LEU A 130 -7.08 -7.36 35.63
N SER A 131 -7.48 -8.02 36.72
CA SER A 131 -8.85 -8.47 36.92
C SER A 131 -9.41 -7.67 38.10
N ILE A 132 -10.54 -6.97 37.92
CA ILE A 132 -11.29 -6.32 38.99
C ILE A 132 -12.39 -7.28 39.40
N PHE A 133 -12.36 -7.70 40.65
CA PHE A 133 -13.43 -8.47 41.28
C PHE A 133 -14.15 -7.57 42.28
N LYS A 134 -15.44 -7.32 42.07
CA LYS A 134 -16.33 -6.69 43.05
C LYS A 134 -17.29 -7.77 43.55
N ASN A 135 -17.28 -8.03 44.85
CA ASN A 135 -18.24 -8.91 45.51
C ASN A 135 -19.08 -8.05 46.48
N SER A 136 -20.40 -8.09 46.34
CA SER A 136 -21.32 -7.42 47.27
C SER A 136 -22.27 -8.43 47.89
N GLU A 137 -22.01 -8.81 49.14
CA GLU A 137 -23.00 -9.53 49.95
C GLU A 137 -23.98 -8.53 50.56
N LEU A 138 -25.06 -8.23 49.85
CA LEU A 138 -26.24 -7.58 50.43
C LEU A 138 -27.38 -8.60 50.52
N GLN A 139 -27.54 -9.24 51.69
CA GLN A 139 -28.79 -9.93 52.02
C GLN A 139 -29.87 -8.89 52.31
N ASP A 140 -30.54 -8.45 51.24
CA ASP A 140 -32.00 -8.34 51.17
C ASP A 140 -32.33 -7.93 49.74
N GLY A 141 -33.11 -8.77 49.05
CA GLY A 141 -33.25 -8.81 47.59
C GLY A 141 -33.95 -7.61 46.93
N LYS A 142 -33.45 -6.39 47.14
CA LYS A 142 -33.83 -5.16 46.42
C LYS A 142 -32.63 -4.22 46.25
N ASN A 143 -31.78 -4.52 45.27
CA ASN A 143 -31.14 -3.58 44.33
C ASN A 143 -30.22 -4.36 43.37
N ASP A 144 -30.26 -4.02 42.08
CA ASP A 144 -29.68 -4.73 40.91
C ASP A 144 -28.13 -4.78 40.82
N ASP A 145 -27.38 -4.56 41.91
CA ASP A 145 -25.91 -4.61 41.89
C ASP A 145 -25.42 -6.08 42.00
N GLN A 146 -25.53 -6.85 40.91
CA GLN A 146 -24.92 -8.19 40.80
C GLN A 146 -23.40 -8.11 40.62
N ASP A 147 -22.69 -9.17 41.05
CA ASP A 147 -21.23 -9.32 40.89
C ASP A 147 -20.78 -9.06 39.46
N TYR A 148 -19.77 -8.21 39.29
CA TYR A 148 -19.10 -8.04 38.01
C TYR A 148 -17.63 -8.44 38.09
N THR A 149 -17.17 -9.09 37.02
CA THR A 149 -15.76 -9.39 36.81
C THR A 149 -15.33 -8.72 35.51
N MET A 150 -14.24 -7.96 35.58
CA MET A 150 -13.63 -7.37 34.41
C MET A 150 -12.15 -7.70 34.39
N SER A 151 -11.61 -8.04 33.23
CA SER A 151 -10.17 -8.15 33.05
C SER A 151 -9.67 -7.35 31.86
N GLY A 152 -8.49 -6.75 31.96
CA GLY A 152 -7.86 -5.93 30.92
C GLY A 152 -6.34 -5.95 31.01
N THR A 153 -5.68 -5.40 30.00
CA THR A 153 -4.22 -5.19 29.99
C THR A 153 -3.92 -3.71 29.86
N TYR A 154 -2.84 -3.26 30.51
CA TYR A 154 -2.36 -1.89 30.46
C TYR A 154 -0.92 -1.88 29.98
N GLU A 155 -0.56 -0.95 29.11
CA GLU A 155 0.82 -0.76 28.65
C GLU A 155 1.47 0.42 29.37
N LYS A 156 2.73 0.28 29.76
CA LYS A 156 3.53 1.40 30.29
C LYS A 156 3.99 2.28 29.14
N LEU A 157 3.69 3.58 29.20
CA LEU A 157 4.04 4.50 28.12
C LEU A 157 5.54 4.84 28.12
N THR A 158 6.13 4.87 26.93
CA THR A 158 7.50 5.39 26.73
C THR A 158 7.53 6.93 26.83
N PRO A 159 8.70 7.55 27.05
CA PRO A 159 8.84 9.01 27.03
C PRO A 159 8.30 9.69 25.76
N GLU A 160 8.44 9.03 24.61
CA GLU A 160 7.93 9.52 23.32
C GLU A 160 6.40 9.47 23.27
N GLN A 161 5.80 8.38 23.75
CA GLN A 161 4.34 8.24 23.85
C GLN A 161 3.74 9.23 24.87
N LEU A 162 4.43 9.47 25.99
CA LEU A 162 4.06 10.49 26.99
C LEU A 162 4.03 11.91 26.41
N THR A 163 5.01 12.22 25.55
CA THR A 163 5.06 13.50 24.82
C THR A 163 3.89 13.63 23.83
N GLN A 164 3.45 12.53 23.22
CA GLN A 164 2.27 12.52 22.35
C GLN A 164 0.95 12.62 23.13
N GLU A 165 0.82 11.93 24.27
CA GLU A 165 -0.37 11.99 25.13
C GLU A 165 -0.56 13.37 25.77
N SER A 166 0.51 13.99 26.25
CA SER A 166 0.47 15.38 26.76
C SER A 166 0.07 16.41 25.69
N ALA A 167 0.17 16.04 24.40
CA ALA A 167 -0.27 16.84 23.27
C ALA A 167 -1.70 16.49 22.77
N ARG A 168 -2.39 15.50 23.36
CA ARG A 168 -3.78 15.13 23.00
C ARG A 168 -4.82 16.01 23.69
N GLY A 169 -5.98 16.19 23.05
CA GLY A 169 -7.08 17.04 23.53
C GLY A 169 -8.20 17.14 22.50
N LYS A 170 -8.64 18.35 22.12
CA LYS A 170 -9.83 18.50 21.26
C LYS A 170 -9.64 18.06 19.80
N GLY A 171 -8.40 17.88 19.33
CA GLY A 171 -8.10 17.41 17.98
C GLY A 171 -8.80 18.19 16.86
N ILE A 172 -9.07 17.54 15.73
CA ILE A 172 -9.89 18.05 14.63
C ILE A 172 -11.37 17.96 14.98
N ALA A 173 -12.08 19.08 14.91
CA ALA A 173 -13.54 19.10 15.04
C ALA A 173 -14.20 18.79 13.68
N PHE A 174 -14.61 17.53 13.48
CA PHE A 174 -15.31 17.12 12.26
C PHE A 174 -16.78 17.56 12.25
N THR A 175 -17.19 18.11 11.11
CA THR A 175 -18.56 18.58 10.85
C THR A 175 -19.47 17.39 10.57
N LYS A 176 -20.65 17.37 11.19
CA LYS A 176 -21.69 16.34 11.05
C LYS A 176 -23.01 16.95 10.61
N GLY A 177 -23.94 16.13 10.11
CA GLY A 177 -25.31 16.53 9.78
C GLY A 177 -25.48 17.43 8.55
N LEU A 178 -24.44 17.65 7.75
CA LEU A 178 -24.49 18.45 6.53
C LEU A 178 -24.20 17.59 5.29
N ASN A 179 -24.96 17.82 4.23
CA ASN A 179 -24.62 17.30 2.90
C ASN A 179 -23.57 18.18 2.21
N TRP A 180 -23.07 17.75 1.04
CA TRP A 180 -21.99 18.45 0.34
C TRP A 180 -22.30 19.89 -0.06
N GLU A 181 -23.51 20.17 -0.53
CA GLU A 181 -23.91 21.53 -0.90
C GLU A 181 -23.95 22.45 0.33
N GLN A 182 -24.42 21.93 1.47
CA GLN A 182 -24.41 22.66 2.74
C GLN A 182 -22.99 22.89 3.27
N ILE A 183 -22.09 21.91 3.11
CA ILE A 183 -20.67 22.04 3.45
C ILE A 183 -20.03 23.15 2.62
N LYS A 184 -20.21 23.16 1.29
CA LYS A 184 -19.70 24.21 0.41
C LYS A 184 -20.29 25.58 0.75
N ALA A 185 -21.60 25.66 1.00
CA ALA A 185 -22.25 26.90 1.39
C ALA A 185 -21.70 27.45 2.72
N LYS A 186 -21.48 26.58 3.71
CA LYS A 186 -20.87 26.92 5.00
C LYS A 186 -19.42 27.39 4.81
N ALA A 187 -18.63 26.66 4.04
CA ALA A 187 -17.25 27.00 3.72
C ALA A 187 -17.14 28.38 3.07
N LYS A 188 -17.96 28.65 2.05
CA LYS A 188 -18.04 29.96 1.39
C LYS A 188 -18.47 31.07 2.34
N LYS A 189 -19.51 30.83 3.16
CA LYS A 189 -20.02 31.82 4.13
C LYS A 189 -19.00 32.16 5.22
N GLU A 190 -18.26 31.16 5.71
CA GLU A 190 -17.25 31.34 6.76
C GLU A 190 -15.86 31.68 6.22
N ASN A 191 -15.70 31.75 4.89
CA ASN A 191 -14.43 31.89 4.19
C ASN A 191 -13.37 30.87 4.68
N LYS A 192 -13.78 29.60 4.79
CA LYS A 192 -12.94 28.49 5.24
C LYS A 192 -12.73 27.49 4.11
N TYR A 193 -11.55 26.92 4.04
CA TYR A 193 -11.24 25.77 3.20
C TYR A 193 -12.07 24.56 3.62
N ILE A 194 -12.13 23.53 2.77
CA ILE A 194 -12.76 22.25 3.11
C ILE A 194 -11.67 21.19 3.14
N PHE A 195 -11.62 20.42 4.23
CA PHE A 195 -10.80 19.22 4.35
C PHE A 195 -11.72 18.02 4.37
N VAL A 196 -11.46 17.05 3.50
CA VAL A 196 -12.20 15.80 3.43
C VAL A 196 -11.24 14.64 3.70
N ASP A 197 -11.54 13.90 4.75
CA ASP A 197 -10.94 12.59 5.03
C ASP A 197 -11.81 11.50 4.40
N CYS A 198 -11.34 10.94 3.28
CA CYS A 198 -11.94 9.76 2.67
C CYS A 198 -11.42 8.51 3.40
N TYR A 199 -12.33 7.73 3.98
CA TYR A 199 -12.00 6.54 4.76
C TYR A 199 -12.98 5.40 4.48
N ALA A 200 -12.68 4.22 5.03
CA ALA A 200 -13.59 3.09 5.05
C ALA A 200 -13.58 2.37 6.41
N THR A 201 -14.66 1.69 6.77
CA THR A 201 -14.79 1.03 8.09
C THR A 201 -13.78 -0.10 8.30
N TRP A 202 -13.37 -0.76 7.22
CA TRP A 202 -12.35 -1.82 7.21
C TRP A 202 -10.92 -1.30 7.09
N CYS A 203 -10.73 0.00 6.80
CA CYS A 203 -9.40 0.59 6.58
C CYS A 203 -8.60 0.72 7.89
N GLY A 204 -7.62 -0.16 8.09
CA GLY A 204 -6.69 -0.11 9.23
C GLY A 204 -5.92 1.22 9.34
N PRO A 205 -5.20 1.67 8.28
CA PRO A 205 -4.45 2.92 8.31
C PRO A 205 -5.32 4.16 8.60
N CYS A 206 -6.58 4.18 8.19
CA CYS A 206 -7.53 5.25 8.50
C CYS A 206 -7.78 5.35 10.02
N LYS A 207 -7.94 4.20 10.69
CA LYS A 207 -8.08 4.14 12.16
C LYS A 207 -6.82 4.61 12.88
N VAL A 208 -5.64 4.41 12.28
CA VAL A 208 -4.38 4.95 12.80
C VAL A 208 -4.35 6.47 12.69
N MET A 209 -4.80 7.05 11.57
CA MET A 209 -4.91 8.51 11.43
C MET A 209 -5.84 9.12 12.48
N ASP A 210 -7.01 8.52 12.70
CA ASP A 210 -7.95 8.97 13.73
C ASP A 210 -7.29 9.06 15.10
N ARG A 211 -6.69 7.95 15.57
CA ARG A 211 -6.11 7.85 16.91
C ARG A 211 -4.82 8.64 17.08
N ASN A 212 -3.95 8.62 16.08
CA ASN A 212 -2.56 9.06 16.25
C ASN A 212 -2.28 10.43 15.63
N VAL A 213 -3.20 10.99 14.84
CA VAL A 213 -3.00 12.26 14.15
C VAL A 213 -4.15 13.22 14.41
N PHE A 214 -5.40 12.81 14.14
CA PHE A 214 -6.54 13.74 14.20
C PHE A 214 -6.93 14.14 15.62
N GLU A 215 -6.60 13.34 16.63
CA GLU A 215 -6.83 13.65 18.06
C GLU A 215 -5.78 14.60 18.67
N LEU A 216 -4.67 14.88 17.97
CA LEU A 216 -3.59 15.72 18.50
C LEU A 216 -3.97 17.21 18.49
N ASN A 217 -3.71 17.93 19.59
CA ASN A 217 -3.98 19.37 19.70
C ASN A 217 -3.22 20.19 18.67
N MET A 218 -2.00 19.80 18.32
CA MET A 218 -1.21 20.49 17.29
C MET A 218 -1.88 20.43 15.91
N VAL A 219 -2.51 19.30 15.57
CA VAL A 219 -3.25 19.12 14.32
C VAL A 219 -4.57 19.87 14.37
N GLY A 220 -5.31 19.76 15.49
CA GLY A 220 -6.51 20.55 15.74
C GLY A 220 -6.27 22.06 15.62
N THR A 221 -5.16 22.54 16.17
CA THR A 221 -4.74 23.95 16.10
C THR A 221 -4.38 24.37 14.67
N ALA A 222 -3.67 23.52 13.93
CA ALA A 222 -3.35 23.79 12.53
C ALA A 222 -4.61 23.94 11.64
N MET A 223 -5.68 23.19 11.97
CA MET A 223 -6.96 23.18 11.27
C MET A 223 -7.94 24.27 11.73
N LYS A 224 -7.86 24.67 13.00
CA LYS A 224 -8.80 25.59 13.66
C LYS A 224 -8.93 26.89 12.88
N ASN A 225 -10.17 27.35 12.72
CA ASN A 225 -10.56 28.57 11.98
C ASN A 225 -10.20 28.59 10.48
N LYS A 226 -9.50 27.59 9.95
CA LYS A 226 -9.12 27.50 8.53
C LYS A 226 -10.01 26.56 7.73
N PHE A 227 -10.46 25.46 8.35
CA PHE A 227 -11.17 24.40 7.65
C PHE A 227 -12.58 24.14 8.17
N ILE A 228 -13.45 23.76 7.25
CA ILE A 228 -14.58 22.85 7.50
C ILE A 228 -14.04 21.43 7.26
N ALA A 229 -13.81 20.68 8.35
CA ALA A 229 -13.34 19.30 8.28
C ALA A 229 -14.52 18.33 8.18
N VAL A 230 -14.46 17.36 7.27
CA VAL A 230 -15.53 16.40 7.00
C VAL A 230 -14.92 15.00 6.83
N LYS A 231 -15.56 13.99 7.40
CA LYS A 231 -15.24 12.58 7.12
C LYS A 231 -16.22 12.03 6.09
N VAL A 232 -15.72 11.41 5.04
CA VAL A 232 -16.53 10.78 4.00
C VAL A 232 -16.19 9.29 3.95
N GLN A 233 -17.17 8.46 4.30
CA GLN A 233 -17.03 7.01 4.26
C GLN A 233 -17.30 6.52 2.82
N LEU A 234 -16.34 5.81 2.22
CA LEU A 234 -16.46 5.28 0.86
C LEU A 234 -17.16 3.92 0.81
N ASP A 235 -17.08 3.13 1.88
CA ASP A 235 -17.89 1.93 2.03
C ASP A 235 -19.25 2.23 2.68
N SER A 236 -20.16 1.25 2.64
CA SER A 236 -21.47 1.36 3.28
C SER A 236 -21.75 0.13 4.13
N THR A 237 -22.32 0.34 5.31
CA THR A 237 -22.73 -0.71 6.24
C THR A 237 -24.21 -0.58 6.60
N LYS A 238 -24.83 -1.68 7.01
CA LYS A 238 -26.26 -1.69 7.41
C LYS A 238 -26.56 -0.71 8.55
N ASN A 239 -25.59 -0.52 9.45
CA ASN A 239 -25.73 0.25 10.67
C ASN A 239 -25.15 1.66 10.57
N ASP A 240 -24.84 2.14 9.36
CA ASP A 240 -24.33 3.50 9.17
C ASP A 240 -25.32 4.54 9.69
N THR A 241 -24.76 5.54 10.36
CA THR A 241 -25.52 6.65 10.95
C THR A 241 -26.16 7.50 9.86
N ARG A 242 -27.14 8.33 10.24
CA ARG A 242 -27.76 9.30 9.33
C ARG A 242 -26.73 10.25 8.72
N ASP A 243 -25.74 10.69 9.50
CA ASP A 243 -24.68 11.59 9.05
C ASP A 243 -23.83 10.97 7.94
N VAL A 244 -23.49 9.68 8.07
CA VAL A 244 -22.73 8.95 7.05
C VAL A 244 -23.57 8.78 5.78
N LYS A 245 -24.83 8.36 5.91
CA LYS A 245 -25.76 8.14 4.78
C LYS A 245 -26.02 9.42 3.99
N LEU A 246 -26.07 10.58 4.64
CA LEU A 246 -26.22 11.89 3.99
C LEU A 246 -25.08 12.20 3.01
N LEU A 247 -23.90 11.59 3.19
CA LEU A 247 -22.72 11.82 2.35
C LEU A 247 -22.47 10.70 1.33
N TYR A 248 -23.31 9.66 1.22
CA TYR A 248 -23.11 8.61 0.19
C TYR A 248 -23.05 9.13 -1.25
N PRO A 249 -23.91 10.08 -1.69
CA PRO A 249 -23.77 10.65 -3.04
C PRO A 249 -22.43 11.36 -3.21
N THR A 250 -21.97 12.04 -2.16
CA THR A 250 -20.68 12.72 -2.12
C THR A 250 -19.52 11.73 -2.19
N ALA A 251 -19.57 10.63 -1.43
CA ALA A 251 -18.57 9.57 -1.48
C ALA A 251 -18.35 9.07 -2.91
N ARG A 252 -19.43 8.68 -3.60
CA ARG A 252 -19.38 8.22 -5.00
C ARG A 252 -18.87 9.30 -5.96
N GLN A 253 -19.29 10.55 -5.73
CA GLN A 253 -18.82 11.67 -6.55
C GLN A 253 -17.32 11.90 -6.38
N LEU A 254 -16.82 11.94 -5.14
CA LEU A 254 -15.40 12.19 -4.86
C LEU A 254 -14.53 11.05 -5.35
N GLU A 255 -14.94 9.80 -5.11
CA GLU A 255 -14.25 8.59 -5.58
C GLU A 255 -14.03 8.63 -7.09
N LYS A 256 -15.10 8.94 -7.85
CA LYS A 256 -15.03 9.06 -9.30
C LYS A 256 -14.25 10.29 -9.78
N THR A 257 -14.48 11.45 -9.18
CA THR A 257 -13.94 12.73 -9.67
C THR A 257 -12.45 12.87 -9.39
N TYR A 258 -11.98 12.31 -8.28
CA TYR A 258 -10.60 12.47 -7.79
C TYR A 258 -9.81 11.17 -7.77
N ALA A 259 -10.34 10.11 -8.41
CA ALA A 259 -9.73 8.78 -8.50
C ALA A 259 -9.23 8.30 -7.13
N VAL A 260 -10.15 8.16 -6.17
CA VAL A 260 -9.81 7.72 -4.81
C VAL A 260 -9.68 6.21 -4.78
N GLU A 261 -8.52 5.71 -5.19
CA GLU A 261 -8.24 4.27 -5.34
C GLU A 261 -7.58 3.64 -4.10
N ALA A 262 -7.07 4.46 -3.18
CA ALA A 262 -6.39 4.03 -1.96
C ALA A 262 -6.84 4.84 -0.75
N LEU A 263 -6.74 4.25 0.45
CA LEU A 263 -7.21 4.84 1.70
C LEU A 263 -6.14 4.82 2.80
N PRO A 264 -6.10 5.83 3.69
CA PRO A 264 -6.91 7.06 3.65
C PRO A 264 -6.51 7.95 2.46
N THR A 265 -7.44 8.77 1.99
CA THR A 265 -7.17 9.84 1.02
C THR A 265 -7.68 11.16 1.55
N PHE A 266 -6.85 12.19 1.45
CA PHE A 266 -7.14 13.54 1.91
C PHE A 266 -7.38 14.45 0.73
N LEU A 267 -8.54 15.10 0.69
CA LEU A 267 -8.87 16.10 -0.32
C LEU A 267 -9.02 17.47 0.32
N PHE A 268 -8.44 18.48 -0.31
CA PHE A 268 -8.47 19.86 0.14
C PHE A 268 -9.10 20.75 -0.92
N PHE A 269 -10.05 21.60 -0.50
CA PHE A 269 -10.77 22.51 -1.38
C PHE A 269 -10.72 23.95 -0.86
N ALA A 270 -10.74 24.91 -1.78
CA ALA A 270 -10.93 26.32 -1.50
C ALA A 270 -12.34 26.60 -0.94
N PRO A 271 -12.57 27.78 -0.32
CA PRO A 271 -13.89 28.17 0.19
C PRO A 271 -15.00 28.17 -0.87
N ASP A 272 -14.65 28.33 -2.15
CA ASP A 272 -15.58 28.26 -3.29
C ASP A 272 -15.87 26.82 -3.76
N GLY A 273 -15.24 25.81 -3.16
CA GLY A 273 -15.38 24.40 -3.50
C GLY A 273 -14.43 23.91 -4.60
N ARG A 274 -13.52 24.74 -5.11
CA ARG A 274 -12.50 24.33 -6.08
C ARG A 274 -11.47 23.43 -5.40
N ALA A 275 -11.14 22.29 -6.02
CA ALA A 275 -10.09 21.40 -5.50
C ALA A 275 -8.71 22.06 -5.56
N LEU A 276 -7.92 21.86 -4.50
CA LEU A 276 -6.57 22.41 -4.35
C LEU A 276 -5.52 21.31 -4.30
N HIS A 277 -5.72 20.34 -3.41
CA HIS A 277 -4.73 19.30 -3.16
C HIS A 277 -5.35 17.94 -2.89
N LYS A 278 -4.62 16.88 -3.24
CA LYS A 278 -4.89 15.49 -2.86
C LYS A 278 -3.62 14.89 -2.25
N ALA A 279 -3.78 14.12 -1.19
CA ALA A 279 -2.71 13.29 -0.64
C ALA A 279 -3.26 11.91 -0.29
N VAL A 280 -2.45 10.88 -0.50
CA VAL A 280 -2.85 9.47 -0.34
C VAL A 280 -2.00 8.81 0.74
N GLY A 281 -2.62 7.95 1.53
CA GLY A 281 -1.96 7.10 2.52
C GLY A 281 -1.80 7.74 3.89
N GLN A 282 -1.47 6.90 4.87
CA GLN A 282 -1.24 7.31 6.26
C GLN A 282 -0.09 8.32 6.37
N GLN A 283 -0.27 9.34 7.20
CA GLN A 283 0.69 10.40 7.43
C GLN A 283 1.17 10.41 8.88
N LYS A 284 2.41 10.85 9.10
CA LYS A 284 2.86 11.23 10.45
C LYS A 284 2.28 12.62 10.79
N PRO A 285 2.14 12.99 12.08
CA PRO A 285 1.58 14.28 12.47
C PRO A 285 2.23 15.50 11.80
N GLY A 286 3.58 15.52 11.75
CA GLY A 286 4.32 16.61 11.12
C GLY A 286 4.08 16.71 9.62
N ASP A 287 3.99 15.58 8.93
CA ASP A 287 3.75 15.55 7.48
C ASP A 287 2.30 15.95 7.15
N PHE A 288 1.33 15.53 7.98
CA PHE A 288 -0.05 16.00 7.85
C PHE A 288 -0.18 17.52 8.04
N ILE A 289 0.58 18.12 8.96
CA ILE A 289 0.62 19.59 9.13
C ILE A 289 1.25 20.26 7.89
N LYS A 290 2.27 19.68 7.28
CA LYS A 290 2.81 20.18 6.00
C LYS A 290 1.77 20.11 4.89
N LEU A 291 0.98 19.05 4.80
CA LEU A 291 -0.13 18.96 3.83
C LEU A 291 -1.16 20.08 4.03
N ILE A 292 -1.50 20.39 5.27
CA ILE A 292 -2.35 21.54 5.60
C ILE A 292 -1.73 22.84 5.09
N GLU A 293 -0.44 23.06 5.33
CA GLU A 293 0.27 24.25 4.86
C GLU A 293 0.30 24.34 3.32
N ILE A 294 0.56 23.22 2.64
CA ILE A 294 0.52 23.15 1.17
C ILE A 294 -0.87 23.57 0.67
N ALA A 295 -1.92 22.98 1.25
CA ALA A 295 -3.30 23.25 0.87
C ALA A 295 -3.75 24.70 1.08
N THR A 296 -3.20 25.43 2.06
CA THR A 296 -3.67 26.81 2.37
C THR A 296 -2.72 27.92 1.96
N SER A 297 -1.43 27.63 1.82
CA SER A 297 -0.38 28.67 1.79
C SER A 297 0.68 28.46 0.70
N LYS A 298 0.76 27.28 0.08
CA LYS A 298 1.72 26.99 -1.01
C LYS A 298 0.99 26.62 -2.32
N PRO A 299 0.38 27.58 -3.03
CA PRO A 299 -0.36 27.30 -4.25
C PRO A 299 0.48 26.64 -5.35
N ASP A 300 1.80 26.83 -5.36
CA ASP A 300 2.70 26.19 -6.31
C ASP A 300 3.04 24.73 -5.97
N ASP A 301 2.64 24.26 -4.78
CA ASP A 301 2.73 22.84 -4.39
C ASP A 301 1.36 22.15 -4.41
N GLN A 302 0.30 22.89 -4.72
CA GLN A 302 -1.05 22.35 -4.81
C GLN A 302 -1.24 21.58 -6.12
N LEU A 303 -1.30 20.25 -6.04
CA LEU A 303 -1.61 19.33 -7.13
C LEU A 303 -2.60 19.88 -8.18
N TYR A 304 -3.83 20.25 -7.77
CA TYR A 304 -4.85 20.68 -8.73
C TYR A 304 -4.59 22.09 -9.28
N THR A 305 -3.87 22.94 -8.54
CA THR A 305 -3.41 24.24 -9.03
C THR A 305 -2.33 24.06 -10.09
N LEU A 306 -1.34 23.20 -9.85
CA LEU A 306 -0.29 22.85 -10.81
C LEU A 306 -0.87 22.27 -12.10
N VAL A 307 -1.76 21.29 -11.99
CA VAL A 307 -2.44 20.67 -13.14
C VAL A 307 -3.28 21.71 -13.89
N SER A 308 -3.99 22.59 -13.18
CA SER A 308 -4.77 23.66 -13.81
C SER A 308 -3.86 24.65 -14.57
N LYS A 309 -2.73 25.07 -13.99
CA LYS A 309 -1.75 25.93 -14.67
C LYS A 309 -1.23 25.27 -15.95
N ALA A 310 -0.89 23.98 -15.89
CA ALA A 310 -0.47 23.22 -17.07
C ALA A 310 -1.58 23.18 -18.14
N LYS A 311 -2.80 22.75 -17.78
CA LYS A 311 -3.95 22.68 -18.71
C LYS A 311 -4.26 24.03 -19.38
N ASN A 312 -4.08 25.12 -18.65
CA ASN A 312 -4.32 26.48 -19.14
C ASN A 312 -3.09 27.14 -19.79
N LYS A 313 -2.00 26.40 -20.02
CA LYS A 313 -0.76 26.90 -20.65
C LYS A 313 -0.11 28.07 -19.88
N GLN A 314 -0.23 28.05 -18.56
CA GLN A 314 0.31 29.05 -17.64
C GLN A 314 1.66 28.64 -17.00
N ILE A 315 2.29 27.58 -17.53
CA ILE A 315 3.66 27.18 -17.18
C ILE A 315 4.52 27.14 -18.43
N SER A 316 5.83 27.31 -18.24
CA SER A 316 6.82 27.20 -19.31
C SER A 316 6.90 25.75 -19.78
N TYR A 317 7.21 25.54 -21.07
CA TYR A 317 7.24 24.19 -21.65
C TYR A 317 8.26 23.26 -20.97
N ASN A 318 9.39 23.78 -20.52
CA ASN A 318 10.40 23.03 -19.76
C ASN A 318 9.92 22.56 -18.36
N GLU A 319 8.81 23.09 -17.84
CA GLU A 319 8.25 22.70 -16.54
C GLU A 319 7.35 21.46 -16.64
N TYR A 320 6.82 21.13 -17.83
CA TYR A 320 5.87 20.02 -18.00
C TYR A 320 6.48 18.65 -17.65
N PRO A 321 7.69 18.27 -18.09
CA PRO A 321 8.28 16.98 -17.71
C PRO A 321 8.51 16.85 -16.20
N ALA A 322 8.96 17.93 -15.56
CA ALA A 322 9.14 17.98 -14.10
C ALA A 322 7.80 17.83 -13.38
N LEU A 323 6.76 18.53 -13.82
CA LEU A 323 5.41 18.39 -13.28
C LEU A 323 4.87 16.97 -13.45
N ALA A 324 4.96 16.40 -14.66
CA ALA A 324 4.52 15.03 -14.91
C ALA A 324 5.23 14.00 -14.02
N ARG A 325 6.53 14.21 -13.77
CA ARG A 325 7.30 13.38 -12.84
C ARG A 325 6.75 13.49 -11.42
N ARG A 326 6.52 14.72 -10.91
CA ARG A 326 5.91 14.96 -9.60
C ARG A 326 4.52 14.31 -9.49
N LEU A 327 3.68 14.46 -10.52
CA LEU A 327 2.35 13.83 -10.57
C LEU A 327 2.44 12.32 -10.36
N ARG A 328 3.36 11.65 -11.05
CA ARG A 328 3.52 10.20 -10.93
C ARG A 328 4.18 9.76 -9.61
N GLU A 329 5.24 10.46 -9.19
CA GLU A 329 6.13 9.99 -8.10
C GLU A 329 5.76 10.54 -6.73
N GLU A 330 5.31 11.80 -6.66
CA GLU A 330 4.97 12.46 -5.39
C GLU A 330 3.47 12.33 -5.06
N PHE A 331 2.61 12.33 -6.08
CA PHE A 331 1.16 12.35 -5.92
C PHE A 331 0.44 11.04 -6.29
N ASP A 332 1.15 10.08 -6.88
CA ASP A 332 0.61 8.82 -7.45
C ASP A 332 -0.52 9.05 -8.48
N GLU A 333 -0.46 10.17 -9.20
CA GLU A 333 -1.42 10.58 -10.23
C GLU A 333 -0.90 10.24 -11.63
N LYS A 334 -0.88 8.93 -11.95
CA LYS A 334 -0.34 8.42 -13.21
C LYS A 334 -1.09 8.94 -14.43
N GLU A 335 -2.42 8.99 -14.39
CA GLU A 335 -3.21 9.46 -15.53
C GLU A 335 -3.04 10.97 -15.79
N LEU A 336 -3.03 11.79 -14.73
CA LEU A 336 -2.74 13.23 -14.87
C LEU A 336 -1.31 13.45 -15.39
N SER A 337 -0.35 12.64 -14.95
CA SER A 337 1.02 12.65 -15.49
C SER A 337 1.02 12.42 -17.01
N ARG A 338 0.27 11.41 -17.49
CA ARG A 338 0.14 11.13 -18.94
C ARG A 338 -0.53 12.27 -19.70
N GLU A 339 -1.58 12.86 -19.14
CA GLU A 339 -2.25 14.03 -19.74
C GLU A 339 -1.29 15.21 -19.93
N VAL A 340 -0.51 15.54 -18.90
CA VAL A 340 0.48 16.64 -18.95
C VAL A 340 1.56 16.36 -19.99
N LEU A 341 2.08 15.13 -20.08
CA LEU A 341 3.09 14.76 -21.07
C LEU A 341 2.54 14.82 -22.51
N LYS A 342 1.30 14.37 -22.70
CA LYS A 342 0.61 14.46 -23.99
C LYS A 342 0.46 15.91 -24.42
N GLN A 343 0.00 16.78 -23.51
CA GLN A 343 -0.13 18.20 -23.80
C GLN A 343 1.22 18.84 -24.14
N TYR A 344 2.28 18.54 -23.39
CA TYR A 344 3.63 19.03 -23.70
C TYR A 344 4.07 18.64 -25.11
N LYS A 345 3.84 17.38 -25.51
CA LYS A 345 4.16 16.95 -26.87
C LYS A 345 3.35 17.72 -27.91
N GLU A 346 2.02 17.71 -27.80
CA GLU A 346 1.10 18.26 -28.81
C GLU A 346 1.23 19.79 -28.93
N GLU A 347 1.50 20.48 -27.82
CA GLU A 347 1.52 21.94 -27.79
C GLU A 347 2.90 22.56 -28.04
N TYR A 348 3.98 21.82 -27.81
CA TYR A 348 5.36 22.28 -27.97
C TYR A 348 6.15 21.43 -28.95
N LEU A 349 6.41 20.16 -28.62
CA LEU A 349 7.34 19.34 -29.41
C LEU A 349 6.89 19.15 -30.87
N ASP A 350 5.59 18.93 -31.08
CA ASP A 350 5.03 18.72 -32.42
C ASP A 350 5.01 20.00 -33.27
N LYS A 351 5.29 21.17 -32.67
CA LYS A 351 5.33 22.47 -33.35
C LYS A 351 6.75 22.98 -33.60
N LEU A 352 7.77 22.24 -33.18
CA LEU A 352 9.17 22.58 -33.45
C LEU A 352 9.44 22.56 -34.96
N SER A 353 10.34 23.44 -35.42
CA SER A 353 10.85 23.35 -36.79
C SER A 353 11.66 22.07 -36.96
N GLU A 354 11.90 21.66 -38.21
CA GLU A 354 12.71 20.46 -38.50
C GLU A 354 14.13 20.58 -37.91
N GLU A 355 14.75 21.76 -37.99
CA GLU A 355 16.06 22.04 -37.40
C GLU A 355 16.08 21.88 -35.87
N GLN A 356 15.01 22.31 -35.19
CA GLN A 356 14.88 22.15 -33.73
C GLN A 356 14.56 20.71 -33.35
N LEU A 357 13.76 20.02 -34.16
CA LEU A 357 13.32 18.65 -33.90
C LEU A 357 14.47 17.66 -33.97
N ILE A 358 15.47 17.88 -34.84
CA ILE A 358 16.66 17.02 -34.96
C ILE A 358 17.76 17.32 -33.93
N GLN A 359 17.51 18.21 -32.96
CA GLN A 359 18.39 18.38 -31.81
C GLN A 359 18.21 17.22 -30.82
N LYS A 360 19.17 17.01 -29.90
CA LYS A 360 19.13 15.84 -29.00
C LYS A 360 18.01 15.91 -27.95
N ASP A 361 17.68 17.11 -27.45
CA ASP A 361 16.78 17.28 -26.30
C ASP A 361 15.35 16.75 -26.51
N PRO A 362 14.67 17.01 -27.66
CA PRO A 362 13.36 16.41 -27.95
C PRO A 362 13.38 14.88 -27.91
N TRP A 363 14.46 14.26 -28.38
CA TRP A 363 14.59 12.80 -28.47
C TRP A 363 14.89 12.14 -27.13
N ILE A 364 15.56 12.82 -26.20
CA ILE A 364 15.69 12.33 -24.81
C ILE A 364 14.30 12.17 -24.18
N PHE A 365 13.44 13.18 -24.37
CA PHE A 365 12.08 13.15 -23.86
C PHE A 365 11.25 12.03 -24.51
N ILE A 366 11.29 11.93 -25.84
CA ILE A 366 10.54 10.92 -26.58
C ILE A 366 11.04 9.51 -26.28
N ASN A 367 12.35 9.29 -26.13
CA ASN A 367 12.88 7.99 -25.73
C ASN A 367 12.39 7.55 -24.35
N SER A 368 12.17 8.50 -23.44
CA SER A 368 11.60 8.23 -22.12
C SER A 368 10.07 8.03 -22.16
N ASN A 369 9.41 8.44 -23.26
CA ASN A 369 7.95 8.40 -23.43
C ASN A 369 7.53 7.95 -24.84
N PRO A 370 8.02 6.79 -25.35
CA PRO A 370 7.84 6.39 -26.74
C PRO A 370 6.36 6.16 -27.12
N TRP A 371 5.53 5.84 -26.13
CA TRP A 371 4.07 5.70 -26.28
C TRP A 371 3.37 6.96 -26.81
N LEU A 372 4.03 8.12 -26.77
CA LEU A 372 3.51 9.37 -27.30
C LEU A 372 3.67 9.51 -28.82
N ILE A 373 4.54 8.73 -29.47
CA ILE A 373 4.72 8.75 -30.92
C ILE A 373 3.45 8.22 -31.58
N LYS A 374 2.90 8.94 -32.56
CA LYS A 374 1.68 8.58 -33.29
C LYS A 374 1.88 8.71 -34.79
N PRO A 375 1.25 7.84 -35.59
CA PRO A 375 1.27 7.99 -37.04
C PRO A 375 0.83 9.38 -37.48
N GLY A 376 1.62 9.98 -38.36
CA GLY A 376 1.42 11.34 -38.87
C GLY A 376 2.08 12.46 -38.06
N ASP A 377 2.59 12.20 -36.85
CA ASP A 377 3.31 13.21 -36.08
C ASP A 377 4.78 13.38 -36.55
N PRO A 378 5.46 14.49 -36.20
CA PRO A 378 6.82 14.75 -36.66
C PRO A 378 7.86 13.70 -36.25
N PHE A 379 7.74 13.13 -35.04
CA PHE A 379 8.67 12.11 -34.56
C PHE A 379 8.48 10.79 -35.29
N PHE A 380 7.22 10.38 -35.52
CA PHE A 380 6.88 9.22 -36.32
C PHE A 380 7.41 9.38 -37.74
N LYS A 381 7.23 10.56 -38.36
CA LYS A 381 7.75 10.84 -39.70
C LYS A 381 9.25 10.61 -39.76
N ILE A 382 10.03 11.15 -38.81
CA ILE A 382 11.49 10.93 -38.78
C ILE A 382 11.82 9.46 -38.53
N CYS A 383 11.15 8.78 -37.60
CA CYS A 383 11.37 7.35 -37.35
C CYS A 383 11.07 6.50 -38.60
N TYR A 384 10.06 6.88 -39.37
CA TYR A 384 9.62 6.17 -40.57
C TYR A 384 10.50 6.44 -41.79
N THR A 385 10.88 7.70 -42.04
CA THR A 385 11.63 8.09 -43.24
C THR A 385 13.14 8.09 -43.05
N ASN A 386 13.61 8.29 -41.81
CA ASN A 386 15.04 8.35 -41.48
C ASN A 386 15.35 7.61 -40.16
N PRO A 387 15.13 6.28 -40.10
CA PRO A 387 15.28 5.49 -38.87
C PRO A 387 16.69 5.55 -38.27
N LYS A 388 17.73 5.63 -39.12
CA LYS A 388 19.13 5.73 -38.65
C LYS A 388 19.38 7.04 -37.89
N LEU A 389 18.83 8.16 -38.36
CA LEU A 389 18.93 9.43 -37.66
C LEU A 389 18.21 9.37 -36.31
N ALA A 390 16.98 8.84 -36.30
CA ALA A 390 16.22 8.67 -35.05
C ALA A 390 17.00 7.81 -34.03
N ASP A 391 17.55 6.67 -34.45
CA ASP A 391 18.37 5.80 -33.60
C ASP A 391 19.63 6.52 -33.05
N GLN A 392 20.27 7.38 -33.86
CA GLN A 392 21.40 8.20 -33.41
C GLN A 392 21.00 9.25 -32.38
N LEU A 393 19.85 9.90 -32.55
CA LEU A 393 19.39 10.98 -31.67
C LEU A 393 19.02 10.46 -30.27
N VAL A 394 18.59 9.21 -30.16
CA VAL A 394 18.33 8.54 -28.87
C VAL A 394 19.54 7.78 -28.30
N ASP A 395 20.71 7.83 -28.95
CA ASP A 395 21.94 7.08 -28.60
C ASP A 395 21.68 5.56 -28.45
N TYR A 396 20.81 5.01 -29.30
CA TYR A 396 20.45 3.59 -29.24
C TYR A 396 21.43 2.76 -30.07
N LYS A 397 22.57 2.42 -29.46
CA LYS A 397 23.72 1.77 -30.12
C LYS A 397 23.41 0.43 -30.81
N ALA A 398 22.35 -0.27 -30.39
CA ALA A 398 21.93 -1.53 -30.99
C ALA A 398 21.15 -1.36 -32.31
N GLY A 399 20.70 -0.14 -32.63
CA GLY A 399 19.84 0.15 -33.78
C GLY A 399 18.42 -0.46 -33.69
N GLY A 400 17.52 0.02 -34.55
CA GLY A 400 16.15 -0.49 -34.67
C GLY A 400 15.15 0.06 -33.64
N TRP A 401 15.53 1.06 -32.85
CA TRP A 401 14.61 1.71 -31.94
C TRP A 401 13.51 2.44 -32.72
N ALA A 402 13.86 3.14 -33.80
CA ALA A 402 12.93 3.87 -34.65
C ALA A 402 11.90 2.93 -35.31
N GLU A 403 12.36 1.81 -35.87
CA GLU A 403 11.51 0.79 -36.49
C GLU A 403 10.54 0.17 -35.47
N LEU A 404 11.02 -0.11 -34.26
CA LEU A 404 10.17 -0.56 -33.15
C LEU A 404 9.09 0.48 -32.84
N GLN A 405 9.45 1.76 -32.71
CA GLN A 405 8.48 2.79 -32.38
C GLN A 405 7.42 3.00 -33.47
N VAL A 406 7.81 2.94 -34.74
CA VAL A 406 6.88 2.98 -35.87
C VAL A 406 5.87 1.83 -35.76
N ARG A 407 6.36 0.61 -35.55
CA ARG A 407 5.50 -0.57 -35.42
C ARG A 407 4.53 -0.47 -34.25
N GLU A 408 5.03 -0.12 -33.06
CA GLU A 408 4.21 0.04 -31.85
C GLU A 408 3.15 1.13 -32.03
N ALA A 409 3.49 2.24 -32.68
CA ALA A 409 2.54 3.31 -32.96
C ALA A 409 1.45 2.87 -33.94
N VAL A 410 1.80 2.15 -35.02
CA VAL A 410 0.83 1.61 -35.99
C VAL A 410 -0.08 0.56 -35.35
N ILE A 411 0.48 -0.39 -34.60
CA ILE A 411 -0.32 -1.42 -33.90
C ILE A 411 -1.31 -0.76 -32.93
N ARG A 412 -0.82 0.18 -32.10
CA ARG A 412 -1.65 0.85 -31.10
C ARG A 412 -2.81 1.64 -31.69
N GLU A 413 -2.60 2.37 -32.78
CA GLU A 413 -3.62 3.26 -33.33
C GLU A 413 -4.57 2.53 -34.30
N TYR A 414 -4.08 1.55 -35.07
CA TYR A 414 -4.89 0.92 -36.13
C TYR A 414 -5.44 -0.46 -35.75
N LEU A 415 -4.69 -1.25 -34.96
CA LEU A 415 -5.03 -2.66 -34.70
C LEU A 415 -5.58 -2.88 -33.28
N GLN A 416 -5.05 -2.17 -32.28
CA GLN A 416 -5.44 -2.33 -30.88
C GLN A 416 -6.95 -2.17 -30.60
N PRO A 417 -7.69 -1.23 -31.25
CA PRO A 417 -9.14 -1.14 -31.06
C PRO A 417 -9.87 -2.42 -31.48
N ALA A 418 -9.47 -3.03 -32.61
CA ALA A 418 -10.05 -4.27 -33.09
C ALA A 418 -9.66 -5.46 -32.20
N ILE A 419 -8.40 -5.53 -31.76
CA ILE A 419 -7.91 -6.55 -30.81
C ILE A 419 -8.74 -6.49 -29.51
N THR A 420 -8.96 -5.29 -28.98
CA THR A 420 -9.76 -5.08 -27.76
C THR A 420 -11.22 -5.52 -27.95
N GLN A 421 -11.76 -5.39 -29.17
CA GLN A 421 -13.10 -5.88 -29.50
C GLN A 421 -13.16 -7.42 -29.51
N VAL A 422 -12.13 -8.11 -30.01
CA VAL A 422 -12.05 -9.59 -29.94
C VAL A 422 -12.17 -10.07 -28.49
N GLU A 423 -11.49 -9.39 -27.57
CA GLU A 423 -11.50 -9.75 -26.15
C GLU A 423 -12.88 -9.61 -25.51
N ARG A 424 -13.74 -8.74 -26.04
CA ARG A 424 -15.10 -8.51 -25.54
C ARG A 424 -16.15 -9.38 -26.23
N GLU A 425 -15.99 -9.61 -27.53
CA GLU A 425 -17.05 -10.15 -28.40
C GLU A 425 -16.68 -11.49 -29.06
N GLY A 426 -15.41 -11.91 -28.98
CA GLY A 426 -14.92 -13.16 -29.58
C GLY A 426 -14.86 -13.14 -31.12
N LYS A 427 -15.11 -12.00 -31.77
CA LYS A 427 -15.12 -11.88 -33.23
C LYS A 427 -13.73 -11.54 -33.76
N GLU A 428 -13.24 -12.35 -34.70
CA GLU A 428 -11.95 -12.12 -35.37
C GLU A 428 -11.93 -10.80 -36.17
N PRO A 429 -10.82 -10.05 -36.13
CA PRO A 429 -10.62 -8.88 -36.99
C PRO A 429 -10.51 -9.27 -38.48
N ASP A 430 -10.88 -8.34 -39.36
CA ASP A 430 -10.58 -8.46 -40.80
C ASP A 430 -9.09 -8.17 -41.04
N TRP A 431 -8.25 -9.18 -40.78
CA TRP A 431 -6.80 -9.07 -40.88
C TRP A 431 -6.33 -8.64 -42.27
N SER A 432 -6.95 -9.17 -43.33
CA SER A 432 -6.61 -8.81 -44.71
C SER A 432 -7.03 -7.39 -45.05
N GLY A 433 -8.20 -6.94 -44.58
CA GLY A 433 -8.63 -5.55 -44.69
C GLY A 433 -7.67 -4.58 -43.99
N PHE A 434 -7.24 -4.91 -42.77
CA PHE A 434 -6.23 -4.12 -42.05
C PHE A 434 -4.89 -4.08 -42.77
N GLU A 435 -4.40 -5.22 -43.26
CA GLU A 435 -3.13 -5.28 -44.00
C GLU A 435 -3.18 -4.42 -45.27
N ASN A 436 -4.26 -4.53 -46.05
CA ASN A 436 -4.45 -3.71 -47.25
C ASN A 436 -4.49 -2.21 -46.93
N LYS A 437 -5.23 -1.82 -45.88
CA LYS A 437 -5.31 -0.43 -45.44
C LYS A 437 -3.93 0.11 -45.03
N LEU A 438 -3.22 -0.64 -44.19
CA LEU A 438 -1.89 -0.25 -43.72
C LEU A 438 -0.86 -0.21 -44.85
N ALA A 439 -0.97 -1.11 -45.84
CA ALA A 439 -0.07 -1.12 -47.00
C ALA A 439 -0.27 0.10 -47.90
N GLN A 440 -1.50 0.59 -48.04
CA GLN A 440 -1.82 1.81 -48.77
C GLN A 440 -1.30 3.07 -48.06
N GLU A 441 -1.37 3.10 -46.73
CA GLU A 441 -1.01 4.26 -45.93
C GLU A 441 0.50 4.35 -45.64
N PHE A 442 1.16 3.20 -45.46
CA PHE A 442 2.58 3.12 -45.17
C PHE A 442 3.33 2.35 -46.27
N ASN A 443 3.61 1.07 -46.04
CA ASN A 443 4.19 0.17 -47.02
C ASN A 443 3.82 -1.27 -46.68
N SER A 444 3.87 -2.17 -47.67
CA SER A 444 3.49 -3.57 -47.49
C SER A 444 4.33 -4.30 -46.45
N THR A 445 5.63 -4.00 -46.34
CA THR A 445 6.50 -4.68 -45.37
C THR A 445 6.06 -4.41 -43.94
N LEU A 446 5.83 -3.14 -43.60
CA LEU A 446 5.35 -2.72 -42.28
C LEU A 446 3.94 -3.25 -42.01
N ALA A 447 3.05 -3.16 -42.99
CA ALA A 447 1.66 -3.63 -42.87
C ALA A 447 1.59 -5.11 -42.48
N THR A 448 2.24 -5.98 -43.25
CA THR A 448 2.28 -7.42 -42.99
C THR A 448 2.91 -7.71 -41.63
N THR A 449 4.00 -7.02 -41.26
CA THR A 449 4.67 -7.24 -39.97
C THR A 449 3.78 -6.83 -38.78
N CYS A 450 3.13 -5.66 -38.82
CA CYS A 450 2.22 -5.22 -37.76
C CYS A 450 1.04 -6.18 -37.58
N VAL A 451 0.45 -6.66 -38.68
CA VAL A 451 -0.67 -7.61 -38.66
C VAL A 451 -0.23 -8.96 -38.10
N LEU A 452 0.92 -9.49 -38.53
CA LEU A 452 1.43 -10.76 -38.00
C LEU A 452 1.77 -10.68 -36.51
N ASP A 453 2.45 -9.61 -36.08
CA ASP A 453 2.79 -9.41 -34.66
C ASP A 453 1.51 -9.35 -33.81
N SER A 454 0.52 -8.58 -34.25
CA SER A 454 -0.77 -8.45 -33.56
C SER A 454 -1.52 -9.79 -33.46
N ARG A 455 -1.48 -10.62 -34.50
CA ARG A 455 -2.11 -11.94 -34.51
C ARG A 455 -1.41 -12.92 -33.57
N VAL A 456 -0.08 -12.94 -33.59
CA VAL A 456 0.75 -13.78 -32.70
C VAL A 456 0.46 -13.43 -31.23
N ASP A 457 0.44 -12.15 -30.89
CA ASP A 457 0.19 -11.71 -29.52
C ASP A 457 -1.25 -12.01 -29.07
N LEU A 458 -2.23 -11.80 -29.95
CA LEU A 458 -3.64 -12.14 -29.67
C LEU A 458 -3.81 -13.64 -29.43
N TYR A 459 -3.29 -14.49 -30.32
CA TYR A 459 -3.45 -15.95 -30.20
C TYR A 459 -2.72 -16.50 -28.98
N LYS A 460 -1.55 -15.93 -28.64
CA LYS A 460 -0.86 -16.25 -27.40
C LYS A 460 -1.70 -15.90 -26.18
N LYS A 461 -2.25 -14.67 -26.12
CA LYS A 461 -3.08 -14.20 -25.00
C LYS A 461 -4.36 -15.03 -24.82
N GLN A 462 -4.91 -15.56 -25.90
CA GLN A 462 -6.09 -16.43 -25.89
C GLN A 462 -5.74 -17.93 -25.76
N GLU A 463 -4.45 -18.28 -25.59
CA GLU A 463 -3.95 -19.66 -25.53
C GLU A 463 -4.35 -20.52 -26.75
N ARG A 464 -4.49 -19.88 -27.92
CA ARG A 464 -4.85 -20.52 -29.19
C ARG A 464 -3.60 -21.05 -29.89
N TRP A 465 -3.00 -22.07 -29.28
CA TRP A 465 -1.68 -22.58 -29.66
C TRP A 465 -1.62 -23.12 -31.09
N SER A 466 -2.69 -23.73 -31.61
CA SER A 466 -2.73 -24.22 -33.00
C SER A 466 -2.60 -23.08 -34.00
N GLU A 467 -3.36 -22.00 -33.84
CA GLU A 467 -3.31 -20.82 -34.70
C GLU A 467 -2.01 -20.04 -34.51
N TYR A 468 -1.55 -19.90 -33.26
CA TYR A 468 -0.29 -19.28 -32.91
C TYR A 468 0.88 -19.93 -33.66
N PHE A 469 1.04 -21.25 -33.57
CA PHE A 469 2.16 -21.97 -34.19
C PHE A 469 2.09 -22.02 -35.71
N LYS A 470 0.90 -21.90 -36.32
CA LYS A 470 0.76 -21.81 -37.79
C LYS A 470 1.40 -20.56 -38.38
N ILE A 471 1.39 -19.44 -37.65
CA ILE A 471 1.88 -18.15 -38.17
C ILE A 471 3.23 -17.73 -37.57
N LEU A 472 3.61 -18.30 -36.43
CA LEU A 472 4.81 -17.95 -35.71
C LEU A 472 6.10 -18.02 -36.55
N PRO A 473 6.38 -19.10 -37.32
CA PRO A 473 7.61 -19.16 -38.13
C PRO A 473 7.68 -18.04 -39.18
N THR A 474 6.54 -17.71 -39.80
CA THR A 474 6.44 -16.61 -40.77
C THR A 474 6.67 -15.26 -40.10
N GLN A 475 6.13 -15.06 -38.90
CA GLN A 475 6.34 -13.84 -38.13
C GLN A 475 7.82 -13.68 -37.76
N LEU A 476 8.45 -14.71 -37.21
CA LEU A 476 9.85 -14.65 -36.78
C LEU A 476 10.78 -14.35 -37.96
N ALA A 477 10.58 -15.00 -39.12
CA ALA A 477 11.42 -14.80 -40.30
C ALA A 477 11.42 -13.35 -40.85
N ARG A 478 10.48 -12.49 -40.43
CA ARG A 478 10.41 -11.08 -40.86
C ARG A 478 11.17 -10.12 -39.95
N HIS A 479 11.56 -10.55 -38.75
CA HIS A 479 12.28 -9.70 -37.81
C HIS A 479 13.80 -9.80 -38.01
N ASP A 480 14.48 -8.69 -37.73
CA ASP A 480 15.94 -8.64 -37.82
C ASP A 480 16.59 -9.22 -36.57
N HIS A 481 16.96 -10.50 -36.64
CA HIS A 481 17.59 -11.23 -35.54
C HIS A 481 19.02 -10.77 -35.18
N GLN A 482 19.45 -9.60 -35.62
CA GLN A 482 20.65 -8.92 -35.13
C GLN A 482 20.39 -8.13 -33.83
N LYS A 483 19.14 -7.74 -33.56
CA LYS A 483 18.77 -6.85 -32.46
C LYS A 483 18.38 -7.63 -31.19
N MET A 484 18.77 -7.12 -30.01
CA MET A 484 18.55 -7.83 -28.74
C MET A 484 17.06 -8.10 -28.43
N ALA A 485 16.16 -7.18 -28.79
CA ALA A 485 14.72 -7.40 -28.62
C ALA A 485 14.23 -8.62 -29.43
N ASP A 486 14.78 -8.82 -30.63
CA ASP A 486 14.43 -9.93 -31.51
C ASP A 486 15.11 -11.23 -31.07
N VAL A 487 16.28 -11.16 -30.43
CA VAL A 487 16.92 -12.30 -29.75
C VAL A 487 16.04 -12.85 -28.63
N MET A 488 15.51 -11.99 -27.77
CA MET A 488 14.61 -12.41 -26.70
C MET A 488 13.29 -12.97 -27.24
N ARG A 489 12.76 -12.39 -28.32
CA ARG A 489 11.59 -12.91 -29.03
C ARG A 489 11.79 -14.34 -29.52
N LEU A 490 12.96 -14.65 -30.10
CA LEU A 490 13.31 -16.02 -30.52
C LEU A 490 13.27 -16.98 -29.33
N ASN A 491 13.88 -16.60 -28.20
CA ASN A 491 13.92 -17.44 -27.01
C ASN A 491 12.52 -17.68 -26.41
N THR A 492 11.74 -16.61 -26.21
CA THR A 492 10.39 -16.70 -25.65
C THR A 492 9.45 -17.50 -26.56
N SER A 493 9.59 -17.38 -27.88
CA SER A 493 8.81 -18.15 -28.85
C SER A 493 9.17 -19.65 -28.81
N ALA A 494 10.47 -19.94 -28.69
CA ALA A 494 10.97 -21.31 -28.55
C ALA A 494 10.50 -21.97 -27.23
N TRP A 495 10.45 -21.19 -26.14
CA TRP A 495 9.85 -21.63 -24.89
C TRP A 495 8.36 -21.98 -25.05
N CYS A 496 7.58 -21.16 -25.76
CA CYS A 496 6.17 -21.47 -26.04
C CYS A 496 6.02 -22.79 -26.81
N VAL A 497 6.90 -23.06 -27.78
CA VAL A 497 6.93 -24.35 -28.51
C VAL A 497 7.20 -25.50 -27.54
N PHE A 498 8.17 -25.38 -26.64
CA PHE A 498 8.48 -26.40 -25.63
C PHE A 498 7.26 -26.73 -24.75
N VAL A 499 6.58 -25.72 -24.21
CA VAL A 499 5.47 -25.92 -23.28
C VAL A 499 4.22 -26.44 -24.00
N HIS A 500 3.88 -25.89 -25.17
CA HIS A 500 2.54 -26.06 -25.75
C HIS A 500 2.49 -26.82 -27.08
N SER A 501 3.60 -27.34 -27.60
CA SER A 501 3.62 -28.13 -28.84
C SER A 501 4.34 -29.46 -28.68
N ASP A 502 3.76 -30.51 -29.28
CA ASP A 502 4.39 -31.83 -29.44
C ASP A 502 4.85 -32.07 -30.90
N ASP A 503 4.75 -31.06 -31.76
CA ASP A 503 5.25 -31.12 -33.14
C ASP A 503 6.79 -31.13 -33.16
N THR A 504 7.36 -32.28 -33.50
CA THR A 504 8.80 -32.50 -33.58
C THR A 504 9.47 -31.65 -34.65
N ALA A 505 8.81 -31.37 -35.77
CA ALA A 505 9.36 -30.51 -36.82
C ALA A 505 9.46 -29.06 -36.33
N LEU A 506 8.40 -28.57 -35.67
CA LEU A 506 8.38 -27.23 -35.08
C LEU A 506 9.41 -27.10 -33.94
N MET A 507 9.54 -28.11 -33.09
CA MET A 507 10.57 -28.12 -32.04
C MET A 507 11.99 -28.05 -32.61
N ASN A 508 12.27 -28.75 -33.71
CA ASN A 508 13.57 -28.63 -34.38
C ASN A 508 13.79 -27.23 -34.98
N GLN A 509 12.75 -26.59 -35.53
CA GLN A 509 12.83 -25.18 -35.94
C GLN A 509 13.12 -24.26 -34.75
N ALA A 510 12.46 -24.49 -33.61
CA ALA A 510 12.69 -23.74 -32.37
C ALA A 510 14.12 -23.87 -31.85
N VAL A 511 14.73 -25.07 -31.93
CA VAL A 511 16.17 -25.23 -31.63
C VAL A 511 17.03 -24.37 -32.56
N GLY A 512 16.66 -24.27 -33.85
CA GLY A 512 17.30 -23.36 -34.80
C GLY A 512 17.21 -21.89 -34.38
N TRP A 513 16.02 -21.44 -33.97
CA TRP A 513 15.80 -20.08 -33.44
C TRP A 513 16.68 -19.78 -32.23
N VAL A 514 16.74 -20.73 -31.29
CA VAL A 514 17.55 -20.60 -30.08
C VAL A 514 19.06 -20.58 -30.42
N ASN A 515 19.52 -21.34 -31.40
CA ASN A 515 20.91 -21.28 -31.86
C ASN A 515 21.28 -19.90 -32.43
N ILE A 516 20.38 -19.28 -33.20
CA ILE A 516 20.56 -17.90 -33.67
C ILE A 516 20.69 -16.96 -32.46
N ALA A 517 19.78 -17.10 -31.49
CA ALA A 517 19.77 -16.25 -30.29
C ALA A 517 21.07 -16.38 -29.46
N ILE A 518 21.55 -17.61 -29.21
CA ILE A 518 22.82 -17.87 -28.51
C ILE A 518 24.00 -17.20 -29.23
N GLY A 519 24.07 -17.32 -30.55
CA GLY A 519 25.15 -16.71 -31.34
C GLY A 519 25.19 -15.18 -31.21
N ARG A 520 24.06 -14.54 -30.94
CA ARG A 520 23.96 -13.08 -30.79
C ARG A 520 24.31 -12.55 -29.41
N VAL A 521 24.15 -13.38 -28.38
CA VAL A 521 24.49 -13.01 -27.00
C VAL A 521 25.87 -13.51 -26.57
N ALA A 522 26.64 -14.08 -27.50
CA ALA A 522 27.96 -14.62 -27.22
C ALA A 522 28.85 -13.61 -26.48
N GLY A 523 29.39 -14.03 -25.34
CA GLY A 523 30.17 -13.20 -24.42
C GLY A 523 29.35 -12.57 -23.27
N ASN A 524 28.02 -12.59 -23.34
CA ASN A 524 27.15 -12.24 -22.22
C ASN A 524 26.66 -13.53 -21.55
N LEU A 525 27.41 -14.00 -20.55
CA LEU A 525 27.18 -15.30 -19.90
C LEU A 525 25.77 -15.43 -19.30
N ILE A 526 25.20 -14.34 -18.75
CA ILE A 526 23.85 -14.37 -18.15
C ILE A 526 22.80 -14.59 -19.23
N ALA A 527 22.87 -13.84 -20.33
CA ALA A 527 21.94 -13.98 -21.44
C ALA A 527 22.12 -15.33 -22.17
N GLU A 528 23.35 -15.81 -22.30
CA GLU A 528 23.64 -17.13 -22.84
C GLU A 528 23.00 -18.26 -22.02
N ASP A 529 23.10 -18.21 -20.69
CA ASP A 529 22.58 -19.27 -19.84
C ASP A 529 21.06 -19.33 -19.86
N LEU A 530 20.40 -18.17 -19.85
CA LEU A 530 18.94 -18.08 -20.00
C LEU A 530 18.45 -18.74 -21.30
N ILE A 531 19.18 -18.53 -22.40
CA ILE A 531 18.79 -19.03 -23.72
C ILE A 531 19.19 -20.51 -23.88
N LYS A 532 20.32 -20.93 -23.31
CA LYS A 532 20.77 -22.33 -23.30
C LYS A 532 19.86 -23.22 -22.46
N ASP A 533 19.27 -22.71 -21.37
CA ASP A 533 18.24 -23.40 -20.61
C ASP A 533 17.05 -23.79 -21.50
N THR A 534 16.51 -22.84 -22.27
CA THR A 534 15.42 -23.11 -23.23
C THR A 534 15.83 -24.15 -24.28
N LYS A 535 17.07 -24.11 -24.77
CA LYS A 535 17.61 -25.12 -25.69
C LYS A 535 17.63 -26.51 -25.06
N ALA A 536 18.11 -26.64 -23.82
CA ALA A 536 18.21 -27.92 -23.12
C ALA A 536 16.82 -28.56 -22.96
N TRP A 537 15.81 -27.78 -22.59
CA TRP A 537 14.43 -28.26 -22.47
C TRP A 537 13.83 -28.74 -23.81
N LEU A 538 14.09 -28.02 -24.91
CA LEU A 538 13.69 -28.47 -26.25
C LEU A 538 14.39 -29.76 -26.66
N LEU A 539 15.70 -29.85 -26.45
CA LEU A 539 16.48 -31.06 -26.76
C LEU A 539 15.98 -32.26 -25.96
N TYR A 540 15.69 -32.06 -24.67
CA TYR A 540 15.14 -33.10 -23.81
C TYR A 540 13.77 -33.59 -24.30
N LYS A 541 12.85 -32.67 -24.62
CA LYS A 541 11.52 -33.02 -25.16
C LYS A 541 11.59 -33.72 -26.53
N LEU A 542 12.61 -33.40 -27.34
CA LEU A 542 12.93 -34.09 -28.60
C LEU A 542 13.55 -35.49 -28.41
N GLY A 543 13.78 -35.95 -27.18
CA GLY A 543 14.43 -37.22 -26.88
C GLY A 543 15.96 -37.20 -26.94
N ARG A 544 16.58 -36.02 -27.11
CA ARG A 544 18.04 -35.82 -27.15
C ARG A 544 18.57 -35.54 -25.74
N GLN A 545 18.31 -36.49 -24.85
CA GLN A 545 18.49 -36.33 -23.41
C GLN A 545 19.95 -36.08 -23.01
N GLU A 546 20.90 -36.81 -23.58
CA GLU A 546 22.33 -36.65 -23.26
C GLU A 546 22.82 -35.24 -23.61
N GLU A 547 22.45 -34.74 -24.80
CA GLU A 547 22.81 -33.38 -25.24
C GLU A 547 22.21 -32.29 -24.34
N ALA A 548 20.97 -32.49 -23.87
CA ALA A 548 20.32 -31.57 -22.94
C ALA A 548 21.03 -31.52 -21.59
N ILE A 549 21.37 -32.69 -21.03
CA ILE A 549 22.07 -32.82 -19.76
C ILE A 549 23.48 -32.22 -19.85
N ASP A 550 24.21 -32.48 -20.94
CA ASP A 550 25.56 -31.93 -21.13
C ASP A 550 25.53 -30.40 -21.19
N LEU A 551 24.52 -29.83 -21.85
CA LEU A 551 24.32 -28.38 -21.89
C LEU A 551 24.05 -27.80 -20.49
N MET A 552 23.19 -28.45 -19.71
CA MET A 552 22.89 -28.06 -18.32
C MET A 552 24.13 -28.19 -17.41
N ARG A 553 24.89 -29.28 -17.51
CA ARG A 553 26.13 -29.49 -16.74
C ARG A 553 27.17 -28.42 -17.06
N ALA A 554 27.32 -28.05 -18.34
CA ALA A 554 28.22 -26.97 -18.75
C ALA A 554 27.82 -25.59 -18.18
N MET A 555 26.54 -25.37 -17.87
CA MET A 555 26.08 -24.17 -17.15
C MET A 555 26.35 -24.29 -15.64
N ALA A 556 25.99 -25.42 -15.03
CA ALA A 556 26.21 -25.68 -13.59
C ALA A 556 27.69 -25.53 -13.18
N ASN A 557 28.62 -26.04 -14.00
CA ASN A 557 30.06 -26.02 -13.73
C ASN A 557 30.68 -24.62 -13.67
N ARG A 558 29.96 -23.56 -14.05
CA ARG A 558 30.44 -22.17 -13.92
C ARG A 558 30.19 -21.59 -12.53
N PHE A 559 29.37 -22.25 -11.72
CA PHE A 559 29.04 -21.84 -10.37
C PHE A 559 29.71 -22.77 -9.35
N PRO A 560 30.19 -22.24 -8.20
CA PRO A 560 30.72 -23.06 -7.12
C PRO A 560 29.67 -24.04 -6.58
N GLU A 561 30.13 -25.14 -5.98
CA GLU A 561 29.25 -26.06 -5.24
C GLU A 561 28.49 -25.32 -4.14
N GLY A 562 27.20 -25.62 -4.00
CA GLY A 562 26.30 -24.96 -3.04
C GLY A 562 25.78 -23.58 -3.46
N HIS A 563 26.17 -23.05 -4.62
CA HIS A 563 25.59 -21.82 -5.16
C HIS A 563 24.14 -22.05 -5.61
N PHE A 564 23.22 -21.12 -5.31
CA PHE A 564 21.78 -21.27 -5.62
C PHE A 564 21.48 -21.58 -7.11
N ASN A 565 22.16 -20.89 -8.03
CA ASN A 565 22.00 -21.14 -9.47
C ASN A 565 22.54 -22.53 -9.90
N ARG A 566 23.48 -23.11 -9.15
CA ARG A 566 23.97 -24.47 -9.42
C ARG A 566 22.96 -25.50 -8.95
N ILE A 567 22.44 -25.33 -7.74
CA ILE A 567 21.44 -26.22 -7.13
C ILE A 567 20.20 -26.33 -8.04
N SER A 568 19.69 -25.19 -8.50
CA SER A 568 18.53 -25.17 -9.42
C SER A 568 18.79 -25.88 -10.76
N VAL A 569 19.98 -25.72 -11.35
CA VAL A 569 20.34 -26.44 -12.59
C VAL A 569 20.57 -27.93 -12.34
N GLU A 570 21.11 -28.32 -11.19
CA GLU A 570 21.28 -29.73 -10.78
C GLU A 570 19.92 -30.43 -10.55
N GLU A 571 18.92 -29.71 -10.04
CA GLU A 571 17.54 -30.21 -9.98
C GLU A 571 16.97 -30.50 -11.38
N TYR A 572 17.19 -29.60 -12.34
CA TYR A 572 16.78 -29.82 -13.74
C TYR A 572 17.48 -31.01 -14.37
N ILE A 573 18.78 -31.19 -14.11
CA ILE A 573 19.52 -32.38 -14.53
C ILE A 573 18.89 -33.65 -13.94
N SER A 574 18.56 -33.65 -12.65
CA SER A 574 17.93 -34.80 -11.99
C SER A 574 16.58 -35.16 -12.62
N ILE A 575 15.75 -34.16 -12.94
CA ILE A 575 14.47 -34.35 -13.64
C ILE A 575 14.71 -35.02 -15.01
N MET A 576 15.68 -34.51 -15.78
CA MET A 576 16.02 -35.05 -17.08
C MET A 576 16.55 -36.48 -16.97
N GLU A 577 17.43 -36.79 -16.02
CA GLU A 577 17.96 -38.13 -15.76
C GLU A 577 16.86 -39.14 -15.43
N LYS A 578 15.85 -38.71 -14.66
CA LYS A 578 14.67 -39.52 -14.29
C LYS A 578 13.63 -39.66 -15.41
N ARG A 579 13.82 -38.98 -16.56
CA ARG A 579 12.89 -38.98 -17.70
C ARG A 579 11.49 -38.46 -17.34
N GLU A 580 11.40 -37.53 -16.41
CA GLU A 580 10.13 -36.94 -15.99
C GLU A 580 9.61 -35.92 -17.04
N PRO A 581 8.32 -35.95 -17.42
CA PRO A 581 7.74 -35.04 -18.40
C PRO A 581 7.41 -33.67 -17.79
N PHE A 582 8.46 -32.90 -17.49
CA PHE A 582 8.39 -31.64 -16.73
C PHE A 582 7.51 -30.54 -17.37
N TRP A 583 7.34 -30.56 -18.69
CA TRP A 583 6.52 -29.58 -19.42
C TRP A 583 5.02 -29.65 -19.07
N ILE A 584 4.54 -30.79 -18.54
CA ILE A 584 3.14 -30.93 -18.08
C ILE A 584 2.87 -29.97 -16.90
N GLN A 585 3.84 -29.82 -15.99
CA GLN A 585 3.69 -28.96 -14.81
C GLN A 585 3.62 -27.47 -15.18
N PHE A 586 4.30 -27.05 -16.25
CA PHE A 586 4.22 -25.67 -16.74
C PHE A 586 2.92 -25.38 -17.49
N ALA A 587 2.40 -26.34 -18.26
CA ALA A 587 1.11 -26.20 -18.92
C ALA A 587 -0.05 -26.07 -17.91
N GLU A 588 0.05 -26.74 -16.76
CA GLU A 588 -0.96 -26.70 -15.69
C GLU A 588 -0.86 -25.47 -14.77
N GLN A 589 0.32 -24.81 -14.70
CA GLN A 589 0.55 -23.68 -13.77
C GLN A 589 0.30 -22.28 -14.35
N GLY A 590 -0.11 -22.16 -15.62
CA GLY A 590 -0.62 -20.91 -16.22
C GLY A 590 0.16 -19.63 -15.86
N ARG A 591 1.48 -19.61 -16.09
CA ARG A 591 2.31 -18.42 -15.85
C ARG A 591 2.54 -17.59 -17.10
#